data_AF-A0A7Y2H2B7-F1
#
_entry.id   AF-A0A7Y2H2B7-F1
#
_cell.length_a   1.000
_cell.length_b   1.000
_cell.length_c   1.000
_cell.angle_alpha   90.00
_cell.angle_beta   90.00
_cell.angle_gamma   90.00
#
_symmetry.space_group_name_H-M   'P 1'
#
loop_
_entity.id
_entity.type
_entity.pdbx_description
1 polymer ?
#
loop_
_entity_poly.entity_id
_entity_poly.type
_entity_poly.pdbx_seq_one_letter_code
_entity_poly.pdbx_strand_id
1 'polypeptide(L)'
;MRRLWFLFILPLLCLGTVPVAHTAPFQLSESQLSAVEFEVQFPVPTWTTEEINGETYRYLTDLDCSERLHQLDVQIPAQVFEVAVPPTGQLEIETQATTRGSARGVRFPPALVWEEPEASRLGERKAATRQIFNLTPNLPEARTPQARLLGISTERGLRIARIEVAPVVWDPSTNTAVWAEKVNVRVRVSGAKPLPATRPVEDQVGQQAWKTRLVNPESAARWQQARQPDEAGIPERWFDDATQWVKLRITENGMYGITPDDLEDLGIDVSAIDPRQFRLMAGPLIQDAGFDAVEVNGGGTRFETRYRHVYEKTGFVDGFETTKDPVDDREGMLEHSIWITGSTDGSFDSEDVLHFYALGPDNFEDRFLPDGSREEFVYNSYTDETVYWLTWDFQSAEAPKRMPAIAVARLEPASIREVTVRGHFEGNTWYDPSMYVKGERWEEWFW
;
A
#
# COMPACT_ATOMS: atom_id res chain seq x y z
N MET A 1 13.50 18.16 42.14
CA MET A 1 14.26 17.19 41.32
C MET A 1 13.37 16.73 40.19
N ARG A 2 13.60 17.27 38.98
CA ARG A 2 12.78 16.99 37.78
C ARG A 2 13.26 15.69 37.15
N ARG A 3 12.36 14.72 36.94
CA ARG A 3 12.62 13.48 36.19
C ARG A 3 12.35 13.75 34.71
N LEU A 4 13.38 13.59 33.88
CA LEU A 4 13.29 13.55 32.42
C LEU A 4 12.46 12.33 32.00
N TRP A 5 11.46 12.55 31.15
CA TRP A 5 10.79 11.50 30.39
C TRP A 5 11.51 11.35 29.05
N PHE A 6 12.09 10.18 28.79
CA PHE A 6 12.51 9.78 27.45
C PHE A 6 11.30 9.18 26.74
N LEU A 7 10.75 9.88 25.75
CA LEU A 7 9.82 9.30 24.78
C LEU A 7 10.65 8.45 23.81
N PHE A 8 10.46 7.13 23.84
CA PHE A 8 10.85 6.25 22.75
C PHE A 8 9.72 6.27 21.71
N ILE A 9 9.97 6.87 20.56
CA ILE A 9 9.11 6.75 19.38
C ILE A 9 9.64 5.55 18.58
N LEU A 10 8.89 4.45 18.56
CA LEU A 10 9.10 3.35 17.61
C LEU A 10 8.78 3.86 16.19
N PRO A 11 9.63 3.64 15.17
CA PRO A 11 9.22 3.85 13.80
C PRO A 11 8.46 2.60 13.32
N LEU A 12 7.17 2.74 13.04
CA LEU A 12 6.45 1.80 12.18
C LEU A 12 7.10 1.84 10.79
N LEU A 13 7.60 0.69 10.33
CA LEU A 13 7.99 0.48 8.93
C LEU A 13 6.72 0.19 8.12
N CYS A 14 5.98 1.24 7.79
CA CYS A 14 5.04 1.20 6.67
C CYS A 14 5.84 1.47 5.39
N LEU A 15 5.81 0.54 4.42
CA LEU A 15 6.24 0.80 3.04
C LEU A 15 5.13 1.49 2.21
N GLY A 16 4.12 2.06 2.86
CA GLY A 16 3.28 3.08 2.27
C GLY A 16 4.05 4.40 2.20
N THR A 17 3.91 5.16 1.12
CA THR A 17 4.33 6.56 1.09
C THR A 17 3.58 7.27 2.21
N VAL A 18 4.25 7.48 3.34
CA VAL A 18 3.78 8.36 4.41
C VAL A 18 3.33 9.65 3.71
N PRO A 19 2.10 10.16 3.96
CA PRO A 19 1.73 11.46 3.42
C PRO A 19 2.81 12.44 3.87
N VAL A 20 3.61 12.93 2.93
CA VAL A 20 4.69 13.87 3.22
C VAL A 20 3.99 15.17 3.58
N ALA A 21 3.65 15.33 4.85
CA ALA A 21 3.21 16.60 5.37
C ALA A 21 4.37 17.57 5.13
N HIS A 22 4.11 18.65 4.39
CA HIS A 22 5.09 19.69 4.19
C HIS A 22 5.48 20.27 5.54
N THR A 23 6.71 20.03 5.97
CA THR A 23 7.20 20.59 7.24
C THR A 23 7.67 22.04 7.04
N ALA A 24 8.31 22.34 5.90
CA ALA A 24 8.63 23.70 5.49
C ALA A 24 7.39 24.44 4.95
N PRO A 25 7.11 25.67 5.41
CA PRO A 25 6.04 26.49 4.85
C PRO A 25 6.34 26.89 3.41
N PHE A 26 5.31 26.90 2.58
CA PHE A 26 5.40 27.32 1.18
C PHE A 26 4.22 28.21 0.76
N GLN A 27 4.41 28.96 -0.31
CA GLN A 27 3.38 29.80 -0.91
C GLN A 27 3.36 29.62 -2.43
N LEU A 28 2.21 29.23 -2.97
CA LEU A 28 1.95 29.14 -4.41
C LEU A 28 1.80 30.56 -5.01
N SER A 29 2.50 30.83 -6.11
CA SER A 29 2.44 32.11 -6.83
C SER A 29 1.88 31.98 -8.26
N GLU A 30 2.12 30.85 -8.93
CA GLU A 30 1.63 30.57 -10.28
C GLU A 30 1.18 29.11 -10.40
N SER A 31 0.06 28.87 -11.09
CA SER A 31 -0.38 27.52 -11.46
C SER A 31 -1.14 27.58 -12.80
N GLN A 32 -0.37 27.48 -13.88
CA GLN A 32 -0.83 27.61 -15.26
C GLN A 32 -0.35 26.43 -16.11
N LEU A 33 -0.87 26.32 -17.34
CA LEU A 33 -0.50 25.24 -18.26
C LEU A 33 0.99 25.28 -18.65
N SER A 34 1.62 26.45 -18.63
CA SER A 34 3.02 26.64 -18.98
C SER A 34 3.98 26.57 -17.79
N ALA A 35 3.50 26.81 -16.57
CA ALA A 35 4.34 26.76 -15.38
C ALA A 35 3.54 26.64 -14.08
N VAL A 36 4.17 26.01 -13.09
CA VAL A 36 3.76 26.09 -11.67
C VAL A 36 4.92 26.69 -10.88
N GLU A 37 4.65 27.69 -10.05
CA GLU A 37 5.67 28.38 -9.28
C GLU A 37 5.26 28.51 -7.81
N PHE A 38 6.18 28.16 -6.91
CA PHE A 38 5.97 28.26 -5.48
C PHE A 38 7.27 28.65 -4.76
N GLU A 39 7.13 29.39 -3.66
CA GLU A 39 8.24 29.79 -2.78
C GLU A 39 8.22 28.93 -1.52
N VAL A 40 9.34 28.30 -1.20
CA VAL A 40 9.55 27.58 0.06
C VAL A 40 10.38 28.46 0.99
N GLN A 41 9.98 28.57 2.25
CA GLN A 41 10.70 29.33 3.28
C GLN A 41 11.32 28.37 4.30
N PHE A 42 12.56 28.66 4.68
CA PHE A 42 13.31 27.83 5.62
C PHE A 42 13.64 28.59 6.90
N PRO A 43 13.56 27.92 8.07
CA PRO A 43 13.95 28.51 9.35
C PRO A 43 15.45 28.83 9.38
N VAL A 44 15.87 29.52 10.43
CA VAL A 44 17.30 29.76 10.68
C VAL A 44 17.92 28.43 11.15
N PRO A 45 18.91 27.87 10.43
CA PRO A 45 19.49 26.59 10.82
C PRO A 45 20.31 26.73 12.10
N THR A 46 20.40 25.62 12.83
CA THR A 46 21.33 25.46 13.94
C THR A 46 22.58 24.72 13.49
N TRP A 47 23.68 24.95 14.21
CA TRP A 47 24.93 24.23 13.98
C TRP A 47 24.99 23.02 14.89
N THR A 48 25.19 21.85 14.28
CA THR A 48 25.43 20.60 14.98
C THR A 48 26.85 20.10 14.71
N THR A 49 27.45 19.49 15.72
CA THR A 49 28.75 18.80 15.61
C THR A 49 28.62 17.43 16.23
N GLU A 50 29.06 16.41 15.50
CA GLU A 50 28.93 15.02 15.86
C GLU A 50 30.21 14.26 15.52
N GLU A 51 30.56 13.26 16.32
CA GLU A 51 31.64 12.34 15.98
C GLU A 51 31.08 10.98 15.59
N ILE A 52 31.42 10.53 14.38
CA ILE A 52 31.04 9.24 13.84
C ILE A 52 32.32 8.52 13.42
N ASN A 53 32.60 7.36 14.03
CA ASN A 53 33.80 6.55 13.75
C ASN A 53 35.13 7.33 13.78
N GLY A 54 35.26 8.26 14.74
CA GLY A 54 36.48 9.06 14.92
C GLY A 54 36.63 10.22 13.95
N GLU A 55 35.65 10.45 13.07
CA GLU A 55 35.58 11.65 12.25
C GLU A 55 34.57 12.65 12.80
N THR A 56 34.98 13.92 12.83
CA THR A 56 34.10 15.03 13.22
C THR A 56 33.32 15.53 12.00
N TYR A 57 32.00 15.60 12.16
CA TYR A 57 31.05 16.18 11.22
C TYR A 57 30.47 17.45 11.80
N ARG A 58 30.43 18.52 10.99
CA ARG A 58 29.85 19.80 11.39
C ARG A 58 28.89 20.26 10.29
N TYR A 59 27.61 20.31 10.61
CA TYR A 59 26.55 20.47 9.63
C TYR A 59 25.37 21.29 10.17
N LEU A 60 24.45 21.64 9.27
CA LEU A 60 23.26 22.43 9.56
C LEU A 60 22.07 21.51 9.86
N THR A 61 21.32 21.85 10.91
CA THR A 61 20.11 21.15 11.38
C THR A 61 18.96 22.14 11.58
N ASP A 62 17.80 21.66 12.03
CA ASP A 62 16.58 22.45 12.29
C ASP A 62 16.13 23.27 11.08
N LEU A 63 16.02 22.60 9.93
CA LEU A 63 15.73 23.19 8.62
C LEU A 63 14.30 22.88 8.13
N ASP A 64 13.42 22.35 8.99
CA ASP A 64 12.06 21.90 8.68
C ASP A 64 12.03 21.04 7.40
N CYS A 65 12.77 19.93 7.45
CA CYS A 65 12.90 18.97 6.36
C CYS A 65 12.53 17.57 6.88
N SER A 66 11.55 16.93 6.25
CA SER A 66 11.08 15.59 6.63
C SER A 66 11.95 14.46 6.07
N GLU A 67 12.76 14.72 5.04
CA GLU A 67 13.58 13.70 4.36
C GLU A 67 15.08 14.08 4.35
N ARG A 68 15.94 13.05 4.32
CA ARG A 68 17.40 13.18 4.14
C ARG A 68 17.72 12.62 2.75
N LEU A 69 18.57 13.29 1.97
CA LEU A 69 18.87 12.89 0.58
C LEU A 69 19.23 11.40 0.48
N HIS A 70 18.33 10.60 -0.09
CA HIS A 70 18.47 9.13 -0.19
C HIS A 70 19.50 8.66 -1.24
N GLN A 71 20.19 9.56 -1.95
CA GLN A 71 21.00 9.20 -3.13
C GLN A 71 22.46 9.64 -3.12
N LEU A 72 22.93 10.42 -2.13
CA LEU A 72 24.33 10.87 -2.08
C LEU A 72 25.16 10.15 -1.02
N ASP A 73 24.60 9.12 -0.39
CA ASP A 73 25.15 8.49 0.82
C ASP A 73 25.53 9.52 1.91
N VAL A 74 24.88 10.69 1.92
CA VAL A 74 25.08 11.75 2.91
C VAL A 74 23.76 12.39 3.31
N GLN A 75 23.69 12.80 4.56
CA GLN A 75 22.47 13.27 5.20
C GLN A 75 22.29 14.78 5.06
N ILE A 76 22.10 15.25 3.83
CA ILE A 76 21.76 16.64 3.58
C ILE A 76 20.24 16.81 3.76
N PRO A 77 19.77 17.81 4.53
CA PRO A 77 18.34 18.07 4.70
C PRO A 77 17.68 18.44 3.37
N ALA A 78 16.51 17.85 3.09
CA ALA A 78 15.66 18.25 1.96
C ALA A 78 14.18 17.98 2.25
N GLN A 79 13.30 18.69 1.56
CA GLN A 79 11.86 18.47 1.62
C GLN A 79 11.35 18.08 0.22
N VAL A 80 10.47 17.09 0.16
CA VAL A 80 9.79 16.73 -1.09
C VAL A 80 8.44 17.43 -1.16
N PHE A 81 8.16 18.02 -2.33
CA PHE A 81 6.91 18.66 -2.69
C PHE A 81 6.25 17.90 -3.82
N GLU A 82 4.96 17.62 -3.68
CA GLU A 82 4.14 17.02 -4.75
C GLU A 82 3.42 18.13 -5.50
N VAL A 83 3.66 18.22 -6.81
CA VAL A 83 3.11 19.29 -7.65
C VAL A 83 2.27 18.66 -8.75
N ALA A 84 0.98 19.02 -8.81
CA ALA A 84 0.17 18.68 -9.98
C ALA A 84 0.76 19.40 -11.19
N VAL A 85 0.93 18.70 -12.29
CA VAL A 85 1.41 19.26 -13.56
C VAL A 85 0.44 18.94 -14.69
N PRO A 86 0.47 19.72 -15.79
CA PRO A 86 -0.33 19.44 -16.97
C PRO A 86 -0.18 18.00 -17.49
N PRO A 87 -1.24 17.44 -18.10
CA PRO A 87 -1.31 16.05 -18.54
C PRO A 87 -0.25 15.69 -19.58
N THR A 88 0.20 16.67 -20.35
CA THR A 88 1.22 16.53 -21.39
C THR A 88 2.26 17.62 -21.25
N GLY A 89 3.41 17.43 -21.89
CA GLY A 89 4.52 18.39 -21.89
C GLY A 89 5.73 17.94 -21.07
N GLN A 90 6.90 18.47 -21.41
CA GLN A 90 8.15 18.17 -20.72
C GLN A 90 8.34 19.15 -19.56
N LEU A 91 8.86 18.64 -18.44
CA LEU A 91 9.12 19.45 -17.24
C LEU A 91 10.57 19.89 -17.20
N GLU A 92 10.79 21.14 -16.85
CA GLU A 92 12.10 21.69 -16.51
C GLU A 92 11.99 22.44 -15.18
N ILE A 93 12.94 22.21 -14.26
CA ILE A 93 12.95 22.85 -12.95
C ILE A 93 13.96 23.99 -12.96
N GLU A 94 13.48 25.16 -12.59
CA GLU A 94 14.30 26.33 -12.33
C GLU A 94 14.19 26.72 -10.86
N THR A 95 15.29 27.24 -10.31
CA THR A 95 15.33 27.68 -8.92
C THR A 95 15.99 29.04 -8.80
N GLN A 96 15.47 29.84 -7.88
CA GLN A 96 16.10 31.08 -7.43
C GLN A 96 16.10 31.11 -5.90
N ALA A 97 17.30 31.03 -5.30
CA ALA A 97 17.47 31.04 -3.86
C ALA A 97 17.85 32.44 -3.34
N THR A 98 17.25 32.83 -2.22
CA THR A 98 17.71 33.97 -1.42
C THR A 98 18.67 33.45 -0.37
N THR A 99 19.97 33.70 -0.55
CA THR A 99 21.01 33.21 0.37
C THR A 99 20.88 33.85 1.76
N ARG A 100 20.79 33.01 2.80
CA ARG A 100 20.88 33.44 4.19
C ARG A 100 22.33 33.48 4.68
N GLY A 101 23.14 32.50 4.28
CA GLY A 101 24.52 32.43 4.70
C GLY A 101 25.34 31.38 3.95
N SER A 102 26.64 31.38 4.24
CA SER A 102 27.59 30.40 3.72
C SER A 102 28.70 30.12 4.73
N ALA A 103 29.32 28.95 4.62
CA ALA A 103 30.42 28.54 5.48
C ALA A 103 31.33 27.53 4.77
N ARG A 104 32.60 27.50 5.18
CA ARG A 104 33.58 26.46 4.82
C ARG A 104 33.74 25.46 5.95
N GLY A 105 34.26 24.27 5.64
CA GLY A 105 34.46 23.19 6.59
C GLY A 105 33.16 22.49 7.01
N VAL A 106 32.11 22.62 6.21
CA VAL A 106 30.83 21.94 6.45
C VAL A 106 30.92 20.52 5.92
N ARG A 107 30.62 19.55 6.78
CA ARG A 107 30.62 18.11 6.47
C ARG A 107 29.33 17.50 7.00
N PHE A 108 28.48 17.06 6.08
CA PHE A 108 27.27 16.29 6.43
C PHE A 108 27.65 14.84 6.76
N PRO A 109 26.97 14.20 7.72
CA PRO A 109 27.27 12.82 8.09
C PRO A 109 26.87 11.86 6.96
N PRO A 110 27.56 10.72 6.84
CA PRO A 110 27.20 9.69 5.87
C PRO A 110 25.77 9.16 6.11
N ALA A 111 25.11 8.66 5.07
CA ALA A 111 23.79 8.06 5.17
C ALA A 111 23.82 6.80 6.05
N LEU A 112 22.70 6.56 6.72
CA LEU A 112 22.45 5.29 7.38
C LEU A 112 22.05 4.26 6.33
N VAL A 113 22.70 3.11 6.36
CA VAL A 113 22.37 1.93 5.55
C VAL A 113 22.01 0.79 6.46
N TRP A 114 21.17 -0.10 5.96
CA TRP A 114 20.82 -1.34 6.65
C TRP A 114 21.89 -2.37 6.34
N GLU A 115 22.62 -2.83 7.36
CA GLU A 115 23.51 -3.97 7.23
C GLU A 115 22.65 -5.24 7.32
N GLU A 116 22.50 -5.94 6.20
CA GLU A 116 21.96 -7.29 6.24
C GLU A 116 23.01 -8.23 6.84
N PRO A 117 22.63 -9.12 7.78
CA PRO A 117 23.56 -10.11 8.31
C PRO A 117 24.11 -10.96 7.16
N GLU A 118 25.41 -11.26 7.16
CA GLU A 118 25.93 -12.32 6.29
C GLU A 118 25.09 -13.58 6.51
N ALA A 119 24.65 -14.21 5.42
CA ALA A 119 23.89 -15.45 5.48
C ALA A 119 24.74 -16.52 6.19
N SER A 120 24.57 -16.64 7.52
CA SER A 120 25.24 -17.67 8.29
C SER A 120 24.73 -19.02 7.81
N ARG A 121 25.67 -19.88 7.43
CA ARG A 121 25.36 -21.27 7.05
C ARG A 121 24.71 -21.96 8.25
N LEU A 122 23.43 -22.32 8.10
CA LEU A 122 22.64 -23.18 8.98
C LEU A 122 22.78 -22.94 10.49
N GLY A 123 21.75 -22.34 11.09
CA GLY A 123 21.40 -22.58 12.50
C GLY A 123 21.84 -21.53 13.52
N GLU A 124 22.54 -20.46 13.12
CA GLU A 124 22.78 -19.32 14.01
C GLU A 124 21.79 -18.19 13.72
N ARG A 125 21.20 -17.64 14.80
CA ARG A 125 20.25 -16.52 14.84
C ARG A 125 20.50 -15.52 13.71
N LYS A 126 19.46 -15.16 12.93
CA LYS A 126 19.47 -13.91 12.14
C LYS A 126 19.83 -12.78 13.10
N ALA A 127 21.04 -12.25 13.01
CA ALA A 127 21.42 -11.08 13.77
C ALA A 127 20.42 -9.97 13.44
N ALA A 128 19.97 -9.20 14.44
CA ALA A 128 19.08 -8.08 14.19
C ALA A 128 19.73 -7.13 13.17
N THR A 129 19.00 -6.75 12.12
CA THR A 129 19.42 -5.73 11.16
C THR A 129 19.80 -4.48 11.93
N ARG A 130 21.02 -3.97 11.73
CA ARG A 130 21.49 -2.74 12.38
C ARG A 130 21.61 -1.66 11.33
N GLN A 131 21.20 -0.44 11.70
CA GLN A 131 21.58 0.73 10.94
C GLN A 131 23.05 1.01 11.21
N ILE A 132 23.85 1.03 10.15
CA ILE A 132 25.24 1.44 10.20
C ILE A 132 25.43 2.64 9.27
N PHE A 133 26.47 3.43 9.52
CA PHE A 133 26.85 4.51 8.61
C PHE A 133 27.60 3.94 7.40
N ASN A 134 27.24 4.38 6.19
CA ASN A 134 28.06 4.09 5.01
C ASN A 134 29.32 4.97 5.01
N LEU A 135 30.44 4.44 5.50
CA LEU A 135 31.70 5.18 5.68
C LEU A 135 32.48 5.44 4.38
N THR A 136 32.01 4.88 3.27
CA THR A 136 32.54 5.14 1.92
C THR A 136 31.42 5.73 1.06
N PRO A 137 30.91 6.92 1.40
CA PRO A 137 29.82 7.53 0.65
C PRO A 137 30.27 7.85 -0.76
N ASN A 138 29.42 7.57 -1.75
CA ASN A 138 29.69 7.95 -3.13
C ASN A 138 29.41 9.46 -3.32
N LEU A 139 30.36 10.29 -2.91
CA LEU A 139 30.22 11.74 -2.96
C LEU A 139 30.25 12.25 -4.41
N PRO A 140 29.34 13.16 -4.79
CA PRO A 140 29.35 13.75 -6.12
C PRO A 140 30.60 14.64 -6.30
N GLU A 141 31.18 14.65 -7.50
CA GLU A 141 32.30 15.55 -7.83
C GLU A 141 31.87 17.03 -7.94
N ALA A 142 30.56 17.29 -8.01
CA ALA A 142 29.97 18.61 -8.18
C ALA A 142 29.07 19.01 -7.00
N ARG A 143 28.88 20.33 -6.84
CA ARG A 143 27.91 20.91 -5.89
C ARG A 143 26.52 20.31 -6.04
N THR A 144 25.83 20.11 -4.92
CA THR A 144 24.45 19.63 -4.93
C THR A 144 23.50 20.64 -5.58
N PRO A 145 22.42 20.20 -6.25
CA PRO A 145 21.40 21.10 -6.77
C PRO A 145 20.52 21.66 -5.64
N GLN A 146 19.92 22.83 -5.84
CA GLN A 146 18.97 23.42 -4.89
C GLN A 146 17.60 22.70 -4.96
N ALA A 147 17.19 22.26 -6.15
CA ALA A 147 16.03 21.41 -6.32
C ALA A 147 16.25 20.37 -7.42
N ARG A 148 15.51 19.26 -7.35
CA ARG A 148 15.65 18.12 -8.25
C ARG A 148 14.31 17.45 -8.51
N LEU A 149 14.09 17.04 -9.76
CA LEU A 149 12.95 16.19 -10.12
C LEU A 149 13.28 14.75 -9.73
N LEU A 150 12.56 14.19 -8.76
CA LEU A 150 12.74 12.80 -8.34
C LEU A 150 12.03 11.83 -9.28
N GLY A 151 10.89 12.26 -9.82
CA GLY A 151 10.09 11.46 -10.71
C GLY A 151 8.76 12.12 -11.02
N ILE A 152 8.06 11.51 -11.97
CA ILE A 152 6.71 11.89 -12.36
C ILE A 152 5.87 10.63 -12.27
N SER A 153 4.79 10.68 -11.48
CA SER A 153 3.78 9.63 -11.40
C SER A 153 2.47 10.10 -12.01
N THR A 154 1.57 9.15 -12.27
CA THR A 154 0.18 9.43 -12.57
C THR A 154 -0.67 8.81 -11.47
N GLU A 155 -1.52 9.61 -10.84
CA GLU A 155 -2.49 9.18 -9.83
C GLU A 155 -3.89 9.59 -10.30
N ARG A 156 -4.82 8.64 -10.47
CA ARG A 156 -6.22 8.94 -10.80
C ARG A 156 -6.40 9.91 -11.99
N GLY A 157 -5.57 9.74 -13.03
CA GLY A 157 -5.57 10.60 -14.23
C GLY A 157 -4.85 11.95 -14.06
N LEU A 158 -4.29 12.24 -12.89
CA LEU A 158 -3.50 13.44 -12.60
C LEU A 158 -2.01 13.12 -12.66
N ARG A 159 -1.25 13.92 -13.41
CA ARG A 159 0.22 13.82 -13.44
C ARG A 159 0.81 14.61 -12.28
N ILE A 160 1.63 13.97 -11.46
CA ILE A 160 2.22 14.54 -10.25
C ILE A 160 3.73 14.48 -10.37
N ALA A 161 4.40 15.63 -10.23
CA ALA A 161 5.85 15.73 -10.15
C ALA A 161 6.28 15.76 -8.68
N ARG A 162 7.23 14.88 -8.32
CA ARG A 162 7.87 14.90 -7.00
C ARG A 162 9.16 15.69 -7.07
N ILE A 163 9.20 16.82 -6.37
CA ILE A 163 10.30 17.78 -6.42
C ILE A 163 10.95 17.86 -5.05
N GLU A 164 12.20 17.43 -5.00
CA GLU A 164 13.06 17.60 -3.83
C GLU A 164 13.61 19.03 -3.84
N VAL A 165 13.46 19.74 -2.72
CA VAL A 165 13.97 21.10 -2.51
C VAL A 165 14.87 21.08 -1.29
N ALA A 166 16.15 21.32 -1.49
CA ALA A 166 17.12 21.40 -0.40
C ALA A 166 17.26 22.86 0.05
N PRO A 167 17.26 23.18 1.35
CA PRO A 167 17.66 24.49 1.85
C PRO A 167 19.16 24.78 1.68
N VAL A 168 19.98 23.73 1.54
CA VAL A 168 21.44 23.82 1.52
C VAL A 168 22.01 23.26 0.23
N VAL A 169 22.82 24.07 -0.45
CA VAL A 169 23.71 23.63 -1.53
C VAL A 169 25.09 23.40 -0.93
N TRP A 170 25.63 22.19 -1.11
CA TRP A 170 26.91 21.78 -0.55
C TRP A 170 27.85 21.31 -1.66
N ASP A 171 29.10 21.75 -1.58
CA ASP A 171 30.20 21.31 -2.42
C ASP A 171 31.16 20.45 -1.58
N PRO A 172 31.17 19.12 -1.78
CA PRO A 172 32.05 18.22 -1.04
C PRO A 172 33.53 18.44 -1.34
N SER A 173 33.89 18.92 -2.54
CA SER A 173 35.30 19.12 -2.93
C SER A 173 35.96 20.26 -2.15
N THR A 174 35.16 21.27 -1.77
CA THR A 174 35.63 22.44 -1.01
C THR A 174 35.11 22.47 0.43
N ASN A 175 34.25 21.52 0.81
CA ASN A 175 33.48 21.52 2.06
C ASN A 175 32.79 22.86 2.31
N THR A 176 32.23 23.47 1.26
CA THR A 176 31.53 24.75 1.34
C THR A 176 30.04 24.50 1.25
N ALA A 177 29.27 25.10 2.17
CA ALA A 177 27.82 25.10 2.11
C ALA A 177 27.28 26.52 1.98
N VAL A 178 26.20 26.66 1.20
CA VAL A 178 25.39 27.88 1.09
C VAL A 178 23.96 27.49 1.42
N TRP A 179 23.32 28.20 2.34
CA TRP A 179 21.94 27.90 2.75
C TRP A 179 21.01 29.08 2.50
N ALA A 180 19.80 28.75 2.10
CA ALA A 180 18.79 29.70 1.68
C ALA A 180 17.85 30.08 2.83
N GLU A 181 17.38 31.32 2.81
CA GLU A 181 16.19 31.75 3.56
C GLU A 181 14.93 31.37 2.80
N LYS A 182 14.96 31.49 1.48
CA LYS A 182 13.86 31.15 0.58
C LYS A 182 14.37 30.50 -0.69
N VAL A 183 13.60 29.58 -1.24
CA VAL A 183 13.83 29.02 -2.57
C VAL A 183 12.54 29.17 -3.37
N ASN A 184 12.58 29.98 -4.42
CA ASN A 184 11.54 29.99 -5.43
C ASN A 184 11.81 28.84 -6.41
N VAL A 185 10.81 27.98 -6.60
CA VAL A 185 10.85 26.82 -7.49
C VAL A 185 9.84 27.05 -8.60
N ARG A 186 10.33 27.07 -9.85
CA ARG A 186 9.49 27.18 -11.04
C ARG A 186 9.58 25.89 -11.84
N VAL A 187 8.45 25.21 -11.96
CA VAL A 187 8.27 24.03 -12.80
C VAL A 187 7.76 24.51 -14.15
N ARG A 188 8.64 24.65 -15.14
CA ARG A 188 8.26 24.99 -16.51
C ARG A 188 7.73 23.77 -17.24
N VAL A 189 6.72 23.99 -18.07
CA VAL A 189 6.07 22.94 -18.85
C VAL A 189 6.04 23.34 -20.31
N SER A 190 6.83 22.65 -21.13
CA SER A 190 6.90 22.89 -22.57
C SER A 190 6.05 21.89 -23.35
N GLY A 191 5.28 22.38 -24.33
CA GLY A 191 4.44 21.52 -25.18
C GLY A 191 3.16 20.98 -24.53
N ALA A 192 2.76 21.51 -23.37
CA ALA A 192 1.50 21.17 -22.73
C ALA A 192 0.30 21.58 -23.56
N LYS A 193 -0.73 20.71 -23.61
CA LYS A 193 -2.01 20.97 -24.27
C LYS A 193 -3.14 21.02 -23.25
N PRO A 194 -4.12 21.92 -23.42
CA PRO A 194 -5.30 21.94 -22.56
C PRO A 194 -6.14 20.67 -22.78
N LEU A 195 -6.79 20.20 -21.72
CA LEU A 195 -7.75 19.11 -21.83
C LEU A 195 -9.03 19.56 -22.55
N PRO A 196 -9.73 18.66 -23.26
CA PRO A 196 -11.06 18.92 -23.77
C PRO A 196 -12.01 19.33 -22.63
N ALA A 197 -12.97 20.21 -22.91
CA ALA A 197 -13.96 20.69 -21.94
C ALA A 197 -15.05 19.66 -21.59
N THR A 198 -14.69 18.39 -21.46
CA THR A 198 -15.55 17.34 -20.91
C THR A 198 -15.43 17.36 -19.40
N ARG A 199 -16.54 17.47 -18.66
CA ARG A 199 -16.50 17.39 -17.19
C ARG A 199 -16.15 15.95 -16.79
N PRO A 200 -14.98 15.68 -16.17
CA PRO A 200 -14.76 14.38 -15.55
C PRO A 200 -15.81 14.16 -14.45
N VAL A 201 -16.16 12.89 -14.19
CA VAL A 201 -16.87 12.52 -12.97
C VAL A 201 -16.01 12.97 -11.78
N GLU A 202 -16.63 13.64 -10.81
CA GLU A 202 -15.91 14.25 -9.70
C GLU A 202 -15.29 13.18 -8.79
N ASP A 203 -13.97 13.00 -8.83
CA ASP A 203 -13.25 12.10 -7.93
C ASP A 203 -13.08 12.75 -6.56
N GLN A 204 -14.11 12.65 -5.72
CA GLN A 204 -14.12 13.26 -4.39
C GLN A 204 -13.00 12.71 -3.50
N VAL A 205 -12.65 11.42 -3.62
CA VAL A 205 -11.61 10.78 -2.80
C VAL A 205 -10.23 11.30 -3.20
N GLY A 206 -9.91 11.33 -4.50
CA GLY A 206 -8.68 11.92 -5.02
C GLY A 206 -8.54 13.39 -4.62
N GLN A 207 -9.62 14.18 -4.77
CA GLN A 207 -9.61 15.59 -4.38
C GLN A 207 -9.32 15.81 -2.89
N GLN A 208 -9.88 15.01 -1.99
CA GLN A 208 -9.59 15.14 -0.56
C GLN A 208 -8.14 14.73 -0.24
N ALA A 209 -7.65 13.66 -0.85
CA ALA A 209 -6.27 13.20 -0.67
C ALA A 209 -5.23 14.19 -1.20
N TRP A 210 -5.54 14.91 -2.29
CA TRP A 210 -4.65 15.89 -2.89
C TRP A 210 -4.64 17.24 -2.16
N LYS A 211 -5.76 17.64 -1.53
CA LYS A 211 -5.84 18.90 -0.78
C LYS A 211 -4.80 19.03 0.32
N THR A 212 -4.36 17.92 0.92
CA THR A 212 -3.42 17.92 2.03
C THR A 212 -1.96 17.75 1.59
N ARG A 213 -1.71 17.21 0.38
CA ARG A 213 -0.37 16.82 -0.10
C ARG A 213 0.15 17.64 -1.27
N LEU A 214 -0.71 18.14 -2.16
CA LEU A 214 -0.26 18.86 -3.34
C LEU A 214 0.03 20.33 -3.01
N VAL A 215 1.00 20.91 -3.73
CA VAL A 215 1.29 22.35 -3.70
C VAL A 215 0.15 23.16 -4.32
N ASN A 216 -0.53 22.63 -5.32
CA ASN A 216 -1.55 23.33 -6.12
C ASN A 216 -2.85 22.51 -6.33
N PRO A 217 -3.51 22.04 -5.26
CA PRO A 217 -4.66 21.13 -5.34
C PRO A 217 -5.86 21.74 -6.09
N GLU A 218 -6.05 23.06 -6.01
CA GLU A 218 -7.14 23.75 -6.73
C GLU A 218 -6.99 23.68 -8.25
N SER A 219 -5.75 23.56 -8.75
CA SER A 219 -5.46 23.45 -10.18
C SER A 219 -5.53 22.01 -10.69
N ALA A 220 -5.31 21.04 -9.81
CA ALA A 220 -5.26 19.61 -10.13
C ALA A 220 -6.51 19.16 -10.91
N ALA A 221 -7.71 19.57 -10.49
CA ALA A 221 -8.96 19.19 -11.15
C ALA A 221 -9.03 19.60 -12.64
N ARG A 222 -8.30 20.65 -13.06
CA ARG A 222 -8.26 21.11 -14.46
C ARG A 222 -7.31 20.31 -15.33
N TRP A 223 -6.39 19.56 -14.71
CA TRP A 223 -5.37 18.76 -15.39
C TRP A 223 -5.57 17.27 -15.21
N GLN A 224 -6.55 16.87 -14.40
CA GLN A 224 -6.99 15.50 -14.26
C GLN A 224 -7.65 15.05 -15.56
N GLN A 225 -7.01 14.09 -16.24
CA GLN A 225 -7.62 13.40 -17.35
C GLN A 225 -8.77 12.53 -16.84
N ALA A 226 -9.89 12.51 -17.57
CA ALA A 226 -10.86 11.45 -17.39
C ALA A 226 -10.11 10.13 -17.51
N ARG A 227 -10.36 9.20 -16.58
CA ARG A 227 -9.81 7.84 -16.63
C ARG A 227 -10.21 7.24 -17.98
N GLN A 228 -9.29 7.24 -18.93
CA GLN A 228 -9.34 6.25 -19.99
C GLN A 228 -8.87 4.96 -19.31
N PRO A 229 -9.62 3.86 -19.39
CA PRO A 229 -9.08 2.58 -18.94
C PRO A 229 -7.77 2.36 -19.69
N ASP A 230 -6.64 2.41 -18.98
CA ASP A 230 -5.34 2.11 -19.56
C ASP A 230 -5.38 0.64 -20.01
N GLU A 231 -5.38 0.39 -21.32
CA GLU A 231 -5.33 -0.97 -21.90
C GLU A 231 -4.03 -1.72 -21.55
N ALA A 232 -3.06 -1.07 -20.89
CA ALA A 232 -1.78 -1.67 -20.56
C ALA A 232 -1.38 -1.38 -19.11
N GLY A 233 -1.70 -2.30 -18.20
CA GLY A 233 -0.98 -2.45 -16.94
C GLY A 233 -1.74 -2.15 -15.66
N ILE A 234 -3.03 -1.80 -15.72
CA ILE A 234 -3.92 -1.95 -14.56
C ILE A 234 -4.39 -3.41 -14.58
N PRO A 235 -4.41 -4.13 -13.44
CA PRO A 235 -5.15 -5.38 -13.36
C PRO A 235 -6.58 -5.17 -13.87
N GLU A 236 -7.14 -6.13 -14.62
CA GLU A 236 -8.46 -5.99 -15.28
C GLU A 236 -9.60 -5.55 -14.33
N ARG A 237 -9.41 -5.64 -13.01
CA ARG A 237 -10.43 -5.40 -11.98
C ARG A 237 -9.83 -4.61 -10.80
N TRP A 238 -10.46 -3.49 -10.44
CA TRP A 238 -9.97 -2.51 -9.47
C TRP A 238 -11.08 -1.93 -8.56
N PHE A 239 -10.70 -1.36 -7.41
CA PHE A 239 -11.65 -0.75 -6.45
C PHE A 239 -12.50 0.40 -7.01
N ASP A 240 -12.03 1.10 -8.04
CA ASP A 240 -12.79 2.20 -8.64
C ASP A 240 -13.85 1.70 -9.64
N ASP A 241 -13.93 0.39 -9.88
CA ASP A 241 -14.92 -0.20 -10.79
C ASP A 241 -16.28 -0.41 -10.09
N ALA A 242 -16.36 -0.20 -8.78
CA ALA A 242 -17.59 -0.20 -8.00
C ALA A 242 -17.60 0.97 -7.00
N THR A 243 -18.80 1.44 -6.62
CA THR A 243 -18.93 2.53 -5.64
C THR A 243 -19.10 2.01 -4.22
N GLN A 244 -19.56 0.76 -4.06
CA GLN A 244 -19.74 0.13 -2.75
C GLN A 244 -18.78 -1.04 -2.57
N TRP A 245 -18.13 -1.06 -1.40
CA TRP A 245 -17.22 -2.12 -1.00
C TRP A 245 -17.42 -2.45 0.47
N VAL A 246 -17.49 -3.74 0.75
CA VAL A 246 -17.57 -4.28 2.10
C VAL A 246 -16.32 -5.12 2.33
N LYS A 247 -15.50 -4.69 3.29
CA LYS A 247 -14.33 -5.45 3.73
C LYS A 247 -14.77 -6.64 4.57
N LEU A 248 -14.27 -7.83 4.26
CA LEU A 248 -14.50 -9.06 5.01
C LEU A 248 -13.17 -9.51 5.58
N ARG A 249 -13.10 -9.72 6.90
CA ARG A 249 -11.90 -10.22 7.58
C ARG A 249 -12.08 -11.70 7.90
N ILE A 250 -11.13 -12.51 7.46
CA ILE A 250 -11.18 -13.97 7.51
C ILE A 250 -10.01 -14.48 8.34
N THR A 251 -10.30 -15.13 9.45
CA THR A 251 -9.29 -15.68 10.36
C THR A 251 -8.98 -17.15 10.08
N GLU A 252 -9.93 -17.88 9.47
CA GLU A 252 -9.80 -19.32 9.27
C GLU A 252 -10.35 -19.78 7.91
N ASN A 253 -9.82 -20.90 7.42
CA ASN A 253 -10.31 -21.54 6.20
C ASN A 253 -11.75 -22.03 6.39
N GLY A 254 -12.63 -21.81 5.41
CA GLY A 254 -13.99 -22.35 5.46
C GLY A 254 -14.96 -21.79 4.43
N MET A 255 -16.17 -22.36 4.41
CA MET A 255 -17.34 -21.77 3.76
C MET A 255 -17.99 -20.78 4.72
N TYR A 256 -18.19 -19.56 4.23
CA TYR A 256 -18.84 -18.46 4.90
C TYR A 256 -20.18 -18.15 4.22
N GLY A 257 -21.13 -17.65 5.00
CA GLY A 257 -22.43 -17.15 4.54
C GLY A 257 -22.59 -15.67 4.90
N ILE A 258 -23.20 -14.89 4.01
CA ILE A 258 -23.62 -13.51 4.24
C ILE A 258 -25.11 -13.42 3.94
N THR A 259 -25.86 -12.95 4.92
CA THR A 259 -27.31 -12.71 4.88
C THR A 259 -27.58 -11.20 4.73
N PRO A 260 -28.82 -10.79 4.41
CA PRO A 260 -29.18 -9.37 4.42
C PRO A 260 -28.98 -8.72 5.78
N ASP A 261 -29.35 -9.41 6.88
CA ASP A 261 -29.18 -8.93 8.24
C ASP A 261 -27.71 -8.53 8.51
N ASP A 262 -26.74 -9.33 8.02
CA ASP A 262 -25.31 -9.04 8.16
C ASP A 262 -24.89 -7.72 7.49
N LEU A 263 -25.54 -7.34 6.37
CA LEU A 263 -25.27 -6.07 5.68
C LEU A 263 -26.06 -4.91 6.28
N GLU A 264 -27.30 -5.15 6.71
CA GLU A 264 -28.15 -4.16 7.39
C GLU A 264 -27.54 -3.71 8.73
N ASP A 265 -26.91 -4.62 9.48
CA ASP A 265 -26.17 -4.32 10.70
C ASP A 265 -25.01 -3.33 10.47
N LEU A 266 -24.56 -3.17 9.22
CA LEU A 266 -23.54 -2.20 8.80
C LEU A 266 -24.13 -0.89 8.28
N GLY A 267 -25.44 -0.75 8.31
CA GLY A 267 -26.17 0.41 7.79
C GLY A 267 -26.28 0.43 6.26
N ILE A 268 -26.12 -0.71 5.60
CA ILE A 268 -26.30 -0.84 4.15
C ILE A 268 -27.78 -1.09 3.86
N ASP A 269 -28.37 -0.30 2.96
CA ASP A 269 -29.72 -0.55 2.45
C ASP A 269 -29.68 -1.67 1.42
N VAL A 270 -30.08 -2.87 1.83
CA VAL A 270 -30.09 -4.08 0.98
C VAL A 270 -31.26 -4.13 0.00
N SER A 271 -32.31 -3.31 0.20
CA SER A 271 -33.55 -3.38 -0.57
C SER A 271 -33.39 -3.06 -2.05
N ALA A 272 -32.31 -2.35 -2.41
CA ALA A 272 -31.97 -1.99 -3.79
C ALA A 272 -30.89 -2.89 -4.42
N ILE A 273 -30.39 -3.88 -3.68
CA ILE A 273 -29.31 -4.75 -4.14
C ILE A 273 -29.89 -5.92 -4.93
N ASP A 274 -29.49 -6.04 -6.20
CA ASP A 274 -29.70 -7.27 -6.95
C ASP A 274 -28.58 -8.26 -6.59
N PRO A 275 -28.88 -9.37 -5.89
CA PRO A 275 -27.85 -10.29 -5.43
C PRO A 275 -27.09 -10.93 -6.59
N ARG A 276 -27.68 -10.97 -7.80
CA ARG A 276 -27.01 -11.49 -8.99
C ARG A 276 -25.85 -10.60 -9.45
N GLN A 277 -25.71 -9.38 -8.92
CA GLN A 277 -24.58 -8.50 -9.20
C GLN A 277 -23.43 -8.66 -8.21
N PHE A 278 -23.60 -9.41 -7.11
CA PHE A 278 -22.52 -9.58 -6.14
C PHE A 278 -21.24 -10.15 -6.78
N ARG A 279 -20.10 -9.61 -6.35
CA ARG A 279 -18.77 -10.10 -6.65
C ARG A 279 -17.95 -10.09 -5.37
N LEU A 280 -17.16 -11.14 -5.22
CA LEU A 280 -16.19 -11.28 -4.15
C LEU A 280 -14.81 -11.17 -4.74
N MET A 281 -13.97 -10.35 -4.13
CA MET A 281 -12.63 -10.07 -4.60
C MET A 281 -11.61 -10.28 -3.49
N ALA A 282 -10.39 -10.70 -3.83
CA ALA A 282 -9.30 -10.82 -2.89
C ALA A 282 -7.97 -10.45 -3.57
N GLY A 283 -6.92 -10.20 -2.77
CA GLY A 283 -5.59 -9.89 -3.30
C GLY A 283 -5.02 -11.00 -4.19
N PRO A 284 -4.01 -10.72 -5.03
CA PRO A 284 -3.55 -11.61 -6.10
C PRO A 284 -2.90 -12.91 -5.61
N LEU A 285 -2.45 -12.93 -4.34
CA LEU A 285 -1.89 -14.12 -3.70
C LEU A 285 -2.97 -15.10 -3.24
N ILE A 286 -4.23 -14.67 -3.20
CA ILE A 286 -5.36 -15.50 -2.79
C ILE A 286 -6.00 -16.03 -4.07
N GLN A 287 -5.72 -17.30 -4.37
CA GLN A 287 -6.27 -17.94 -5.56
C GLN A 287 -7.74 -18.31 -5.34
N ASP A 288 -8.56 -18.22 -6.39
CA ASP A 288 -9.91 -18.77 -6.33
C ASP A 288 -9.86 -20.28 -6.11
N ALA A 289 -10.78 -20.78 -5.28
CA ALA A 289 -10.89 -22.19 -4.97
C ALA A 289 -11.09 -23.07 -6.22
N GLY A 290 -11.57 -22.49 -7.33
CA GLY A 290 -11.74 -23.16 -8.60
C GLY A 290 -12.75 -24.29 -8.46
N PHE A 291 -14.03 -23.98 -8.55
CA PHE A 291 -15.10 -24.96 -8.48
C PHE A 291 -15.36 -25.51 -9.87
N ASP A 292 -14.80 -26.67 -10.19
CA ASP A 292 -14.96 -27.33 -11.47
C ASP A 292 -15.99 -28.47 -11.38
N ALA A 293 -16.95 -28.47 -12.30
CA ALA A 293 -17.85 -29.60 -12.49
C ALA A 293 -17.15 -30.66 -13.36
N VAL A 294 -16.74 -31.77 -12.75
CA VAL A 294 -15.99 -32.83 -13.43
C VAL A 294 -16.90 -34.02 -13.70
N GLU A 295 -16.97 -34.45 -14.96
CA GLU A 295 -17.64 -35.69 -15.34
C GLU A 295 -16.84 -36.90 -14.82
N VAL A 296 -17.53 -37.81 -14.14
CA VAL A 296 -16.92 -39.01 -13.59
C VAL A 296 -17.05 -40.15 -14.59
N ASN A 297 -15.96 -40.88 -14.83
CA ASN A 297 -15.99 -42.10 -15.62
C ASN A 297 -17.00 -43.09 -15.00
N GLY A 298 -18.08 -43.37 -15.72
CA GLY A 298 -19.21 -44.19 -15.25
C GLY A 298 -20.56 -43.46 -15.16
N GLY A 299 -20.60 -42.15 -15.43
CA GLY A 299 -21.80 -41.33 -15.45
C GLY A 299 -22.00 -40.56 -14.13
N GLY A 300 -22.38 -39.29 -14.24
CA GLY A 300 -22.54 -38.35 -13.13
C GLY A 300 -21.49 -37.24 -13.13
N THR A 301 -21.75 -36.18 -12.38
CA THR A 301 -20.86 -35.01 -12.23
C THR A 301 -20.52 -34.84 -10.76
N ARG A 302 -19.24 -34.62 -10.44
CA ARG A 302 -18.79 -34.27 -9.09
C ARG A 302 -18.22 -32.85 -9.07
N PHE A 303 -18.26 -32.22 -7.90
CA PHE A 303 -17.52 -30.99 -7.65
C PHE A 303 -16.08 -31.31 -7.33
N GLU A 304 -15.15 -30.71 -8.06
CA GLU A 304 -13.75 -30.62 -7.67
C GLU A 304 -13.43 -29.17 -7.32
N THR A 305 -12.67 -29.00 -6.25
CA THR A 305 -12.10 -27.73 -5.83
C THR A 305 -10.59 -27.88 -5.76
N ARG A 306 -9.82 -26.83 -6.05
CA ARG A 306 -8.37 -26.80 -5.73
C ARG A 306 -8.13 -27.12 -4.26
N TYR A 307 -9.09 -26.77 -3.41
CA TYR A 307 -9.05 -26.98 -1.99
C TYR A 307 -9.80 -28.25 -1.60
N ARG A 308 -9.05 -29.31 -1.27
CA ARG A 308 -9.60 -30.64 -0.94
C ARG A 308 -10.38 -30.71 0.40
N HIS A 309 -10.56 -29.58 1.08
CA HIS A 309 -11.22 -29.45 2.39
C HIS A 309 -12.17 -28.27 2.37
N VAL A 310 -13.45 -28.53 2.64
CA VAL A 310 -14.51 -27.53 2.71
C VAL A 310 -15.29 -27.79 3.99
N TYR A 311 -15.15 -26.91 4.99
CA TYR A 311 -15.92 -26.98 6.23
C TYR A 311 -16.89 -25.81 6.26
N GLU A 312 -18.13 -26.04 6.67
CA GLU A 312 -19.08 -24.97 6.94
C GLU A 312 -18.74 -24.32 8.27
N LYS A 313 -18.47 -23.01 8.26
CA LYS A 313 -18.33 -22.22 9.48
C LYS A 313 -19.57 -21.37 9.67
N THR A 314 -20.29 -21.63 10.75
CA THR A 314 -21.34 -20.76 11.27
C THR A 314 -20.75 -19.89 12.38
N GLY A 315 -20.14 -18.77 11.99
CA GLY A 315 -19.52 -17.86 12.94
C GLY A 315 -18.54 -16.91 12.25
N PHE A 316 -19.02 -15.71 11.95
CA PHE A 316 -18.25 -14.60 11.44
C PHE A 316 -17.35 -14.04 12.55
N VAL A 317 -16.07 -13.76 12.26
CA VAL A 317 -15.21 -13.04 13.21
C VAL A 317 -15.14 -11.59 12.75
N ASP A 318 -15.89 -10.79 13.49
CA ASP A 318 -15.93 -9.34 13.64
C ASP A 318 -14.96 -8.51 12.78
N GLY A 319 -15.50 -7.73 11.85
CA GLY A 319 -14.76 -6.64 11.20
C GLY A 319 -15.18 -6.38 9.77
N PHE A 320 -16.40 -5.89 9.62
CA PHE A 320 -16.84 -5.29 8.38
C PHE A 320 -16.55 -3.78 8.43
N GLU A 321 -15.78 -3.27 7.47
CA GLU A 321 -15.58 -1.85 7.26
C GLU A 321 -16.19 -1.45 5.92
N THR A 322 -17.02 -0.40 5.93
CA THR A 322 -17.70 0.15 4.74
C THR A 322 -16.86 1.21 4.02
N THR A 323 -15.61 1.41 4.46
CA THR A 323 -14.72 2.44 3.92
C THR A 323 -13.81 1.88 2.85
N LYS A 324 -13.83 2.55 1.69
CA LYS A 324 -12.78 2.49 0.67
C LYS A 324 -11.47 2.96 1.31
N ASP A 325 -10.61 2.04 1.73
CA ASP A 325 -9.21 2.35 2.04
C ASP A 325 -8.36 1.89 0.84
N PRO A 326 -8.07 2.77 -0.14
CA PRO A 326 -7.60 2.37 -1.45
C PRO A 326 -6.08 2.39 -1.58
N VAL A 327 -5.32 2.42 -0.48
CA VAL A 327 -3.90 2.78 -0.54
C VAL A 327 -2.95 1.59 -0.69
N ASP A 328 -3.33 0.37 -0.28
CA ASP A 328 -2.34 -0.72 -0.12
C ASP A 328 -2.40 -1.89 -1.14
N ASP A 329 -3.54 -2.17 -1.78
CA ASP A 329 -3.65 -3.36 -2.64
C ASP A 329 -3.32 -3.06 -4.11
N ARG A 330 -2.09 -2.57 -4.37
CA ARG A 330 -1.60 -2.16 -5.71
C ARG A 330 -1.32 -3.30 -6.69
N GLU A 331 -1.66 -4.52 -6.33
CA GLU A 331 -1.58 -5.68 -7.20
C GLU A 331 -2.98 -6.30 -7.36
N GLY A 332 -3.29 -6.75 -8.58
CA GLY A 332 -4.66 -7.03 -9.01
C GLY A 332 -5.51 -7.87 -8.10
N MET A 333 -6.78 -7.48 -7.95
CA MET A 333 -7.75 -8.29 -7.25
C MET A 333 -8.27 -9.41 -8.15
N LEU A 334 -8.29 -10.62 -7.61
CA LEU A 334 -8.89 -11.78 -8.26
C LEU A 334 -10.34 -11.92 -7.79
N GLU A 335 -11.25 -12.26 -8.71
CA GLU A 335 -12.64 -12.56 -8.33
C GLU A 335 -12.78 -14.02 -7.94
N HIS A 336 -13.44 -14.21 -6.81
CA HIS A 336 -13.74 -15.50 -6.22
C HIS A 336 -15.15 -15.92 -6.56
N SER A 337 -15.31 -17.23 -6.79
CA SER A 337 -16.59 -17.82 -7.09
C SER A 337 -17.49 -17.77 -5.86
N ILE A 338 -18.68 -17.21 -6.01
CA ILE A 338 -19.72 -17.21 -4.96
C ILE A 338 -20.92 -18.06 -5.37
N TRP A 339 -21.62 -18.61 -4.40
CA TRP A 339 -22.91 -19.26 -4.57
C TRP A 339 -23.98 -18.43 -3.89
N ILE A 340 -25.16 -18.26 -4.50
CA ILE A 340 -26.24 -17.48 -3.88
C ILE A 340 -27.51 -18.32 -3.91
N THR A 341 -28.07 -18.57 -2.75
CA THR A 341 -29.42 -19.14 -2.59
C THR A 341 -30.44 -18.00 -2.56
N GLY A 342 -31.69 -18.22 -2.97
CA GLY A 342 -32.76 -17.20 -2.96
C GLY A 342 -32.86 -16.28 -4.18
N SER A 343 -31.73 -15.98 -4.85
CA SER A 343 -31.52 -14.84 -5.79
C SER A 343 -32.38 -14.69 -7.07
N THR A 344 -33.47 -15.45 -7.21
CA THR A 344 -34.25 -15.53 -8.45
C THR A 344 -35.07 -14.27 -8.71
N ASP A 345 -35.54 -13.60 -7.66
CA ASP A 345 -36.41 -12.44 -7.75
C ASP A 345 -35.65 -11.11 -7.96
N GLY A 346 -34.33 -11.12 -7.79
CA GLY A 346 -33.46 -9.95 -7.97
C GLY A 346 -33.54 -8.96 -6.81
N SER A 347 -34.09 -9.36 -5.66
CA SER A 347 -33.99 -8.66 -4.38
C SER A 347 -33.02 -9.43 -3.50
N PHE A 348 -32.27 -8.77 -2.62
CA PHE A 348 -31.50 -9.45 -1.57
C PHE A 348 -32.31 -9.39 -0.27
N ASP A 349 -33.05 -10.46 0.02
CA ASP A 349 -34.00 -10.56 1.14
C ASP A 349 -33.74 -11.77 2.05
N SER A 350 -34.60 -11.98 3.05
CA SER A 350 -34.40 -12.98 4.11
C SER A 350 -34.28 -14.43 3.61
N GLU A 351 -34.68 -14.72 2.37
CA GLU A 351 -34.52 -16.04 1.76
C GLU A 351 -33.18 -16.19 1.00
N ASP A 352 -32.39 -15.12 0.93
CA ASP A 352 -31.08 -15.10 0.29
C ASP A 352 -29.92 -15.33 1.25
N VAL A 353 -28.96 -16.13 0.77
CA VAL A 353 -27.65 -16.27 1.42
C VAL A 353 -26.56 -16.33 0.37
N LEU A 354 -25.58 -15.45 0.48
CA LEU A 354 -24.34 -15.48 -0.30
C LEU A 354 -23.33 -16.37 0.40
N HIS A 355 -22.89 -17.42 -0.28
CA HIS A 355 -21.87 -18.35 0.18
C HIS A 355 -20.56 -18.19 -0.58
N PHE A 356 -19.44 -18.26 0.13
CA PHE A 356 -18.11 -18.26 -0.46
C PHE A 356 -17.13 -19.08 0.35
N TYR A 357 -16.09 -19.60 -0.30
CA TYR A 357 -14.97 -20.24 0.39
C TYR A 357 -13.85 -19.24 0.59
N ALA A 358 -13.34 -19.13 1.81
CA ALA A 358 -12.25 -18.23 2.14
C ALA A 358 -11.10 -18.96 2.84
N LEU A 359 -9.92 -18.37 2.69
CA LEU A 359 -8.69 -18.79 3.35
C LEU A 359 -8.38 -17.86 4.53
N GLY A 360 -7.96 -18.43 5.65
CA GLY A 360 -7.30 -17.71 6.73
C GLY A 360 -5.81 -17.45 6.41
N PRO A 361 -5.15 -16.60 7.21
CA PRO A 361 -3.81 -16.11 6.92
C PRO A 361 -2.72 -17.15 7.16
N ASP A 362 -2.93 -18.08 8.09
CA ASP A 362 -2.02 -19.21 8.31
C ASP A 362 -2.44 -20.40 7.46
N ASN A 363 -1.56 -20.83 6.58
CA ASN A 363 -1.90 -21.88 5.64
C ASN A 363 -0.69 -22.58 5.05
N PHE A 364 -0.95 -23.64 4.31
CA PHE A 364 0.06 -24.22 3.44
C PHE A 364 0.32 -23.31 2.23
N GLU A 365 1.59 -23.11 1.85
CA GLU A 365 1.98 -22.21 0.75
C GLU A 365 1.27 -22.55 -0.57
N ASP A 366 1.02 -23.82 -0.84
CA ASP A 366 0.28 -24.29 -2.02
C ASP A 366 -1.14 -23.73 -2.14
N ARG A 367 -1.71 -23.16 -1.07
CA ARG A 367 -3.01 -22.48 -1.10
C ARG A 367 -2.94 -21.08 -1.70
N PHE A 368 -1.77 -20.45 -1.63
CA PHE A 368 -1.49 -19.11 -2.14
C PHE A 368 -0.70 -19.13 -3.46
N LEU A 369 0.02 -20.23 -3.74
CA LEU A 369 0.82 -20.38 -4.95
C LEU A 369 0.02 -20.99 -6.11
N PRO A 370 0.03 -20.37 -7.32
CA PRO A 370 -0.72 -20.87 -8.47
C PRO A 370 -0.34 -22.28 -8.93
N ASP A 371 0.91 -22.70 -8.68
CA ASP A 371 1.47 -23.97 -9.14
C ASP A 371 1.37 -25.11 -8.11
N GLY A 372 0.93 -24.80 -6.89
CA GLY A 372 0.82 -25.76 -5.79
C GLY A 372 2.13 -26.46 -5.41
N SER A 373 3.27 -25.88 -5.76
CA SER A 373 4.57 -26.57 -5.72
C SER A 373 5.20 -26.70 -4.33
N ARG A 374 4.67 -25.99 -3.33
CA ARG A 374 5.26 -25.90 -1.99
C ARG A 374 4.30 -26.30 -0.90
N GLU A 375 4.69 -27.32 -0.15
CA GLU A 375 3.87 -27.92 0.89
C GLU A 375 4.21 -27.44 2.31
N GLU A 376 4.95 -26.35 2.44
CA GLU A 376 5.33 -25.76 3.73
C GLU A 376 4.14 -25.04 4.38
N PHE A 377 4.01 -25.17 5.70
CA PHE A 377 3.01 -24.42 6.47
C PHE A 377 3.61 -23.08 6.87
N VAL A 378 2.92 -22.00 6.55
CA VAL A 378 3.35 -20.64 6.82
C VAL A 378 2.41 -20.04 7.86
N TYR A 379 3.02 -19.56 8.93
CA TYR A 379 2.40 -18.66 9.87
C TYR A 379 2.57 -17.22 9.38
N ASN A 380 1.47 -16.50 9.22
CA ASN A 380 1.52 -15.10 8.83
C ASN A 380 1.94 -14.27 10.05
N SER A 381 3.18 -13.77 10.02
CA SER A 381 3.74 -12.96 11.11
C SER A 381 3.24 -11.51 11.13
N TYR A 382 2.48 -11.09 10.11
CA TYR A 382 2.10 -9.68 9.92
C TYR A 382 0.61 -9.41 10.16
N THR A 383 -0.24 -10.44 10.10
CA THR A 383 -1.70 -10.30 10.30
C THR A 383 -2.31 -11.62 10.79
N ASP A 384 -3.38 -11.51 11.57
CA ASP A 384 -4.27 -12.59 11.99
C ASP A 384 -5.55 -12.69 11.14
N GLU A 385 -5.64 -11.85 10.11
CA GLU A 385 -6.78 -11.78 9.20
C GLU A 385 -6.34 -11.76 7.73
N THR A 386 -7.10 -12.45 6.89
CA THR A 386 -7.08 -12.32 5.43
C THR A 386 -8.26 -11.49 4.98
N VAL A 387 -8.03 -10.56 4.05
CA VAL A 387 -9.06 -9.63 3.59
C VAL A 387 -9.67 -10.09 2.27
N TYR A 388 -11.01 -10.10 2.24
CA TYR A 388 -11.81 -10.19 1.02
C TYR A 388 -12.69 -8.94 0.92
N TRP A 389 -13.17 -8.66 -0.29
CA TRP A 389 -13.94 -7.46 -0.60
C TRP A 389 -15.20 -7.85 -1.38
N LEU A 390 -16.37 -7.54 -0.81
CA LEU A 390 -17.67 -7.75 -1.44
C LEU A 390 -18.16 -6.46 -2.10
N THR A 391 -18.74 -6.57 -3.31
CA THR A 391 -19.31 -5.46 -4.07
C THR A 391 -20.46 -5.93 -4.97
N TRP A 392 -21.31 -5.04 -5.47
CA TRP A 392 -22.51 -5.37 -6.26
C TRP A 392 -22.90 -4.32 -7.33
N ASP A 393 -22.09 -3.28 -7.55
CA ASP A 393 -22.30 -2.27 -8.58
C ASP A 393 -21.09 -2.15 -9.52
N PHE A 394 -20.44 -3.29 -9.73
CA PHE A 394 -19.17 -3.40 -10.45
C PHE A 394 -19.33 -3.23 -11.97
N GLN A 395 -18.69 -2.19 -12.51
CA GLN A 395 -18.67 -1.82 -13.93
C GLN A 395 -17.71 -2.73 -14.71
N SER A 396 -18.18 -3.93 -15.08
CA SER A 396 -17.45 -4.86 -15.96
C SER A 396 -18.36 -5.45 -17.03
N ALA A 397 -17.77 -5.72 -18.21
CA ALA A 397 -18.44 -6.45 -19.29
C ALA A 397 -18.55 -7.96 -19.01
N GLU A 398 -17.76 -8.47 -18.07
CA GLU A 398 -17.75 -9.88 -17.69
C GLU A 398 -18.89 -10.18 -16.74
N ALA A 399 -19.48 -11.37 -16.80
CA ALA A 399 -20.47 -11.77 -15.81
C ALA A 399 -19.81 -11.96 -14.43
N PRO A 400 -20.53 -11.68 -13.32
CA PRO A 400 -20.10 -12.06 -11.98
C PRO A 400 -19.77 -13.55 -11.86
N LYS A 401 -18.65 -13.88 -11.22
CA LYS A 401 -18.19 -15.26 -11.08
C LYS A 401 -19.06 -16.04 -10.10
N ARG A 402 -19.47 -17.24 -10.48
CA ARG A 402 -20.39 -18.09 -9.69
C ARG A 402 -19.83 -19.49 -9.53
N MET A 403 -20.11 -20.10 -8.39
CA MET A 403 -19.94 -21.55 -8.23
C MET A 403 -20.94 -22.26 -9.16
N PRO A 404 -20.52 -23.31 -9.90
CA PRO A 404 -21.44 -24.08 -10.71
C PRO A 404 -22.47 -24.82 -9.84
N ALA A 405 -23.66 -25.04 -10.38
CA ALA A 405 -24.65 -25.92 -9.78
C ALA A 405 -24.67 -27.26 -10.53
N ILE A 406 -24.65 -28.37 -9.79
CA ILE A 406 -24.79 -29.71 -10.35
C ILE A 406 -26.13 -30.27 -9.90
N ALA A 407 -26.98 -30.65 -10.87
CA ALA A 407 -28.21 -31.35 -10.59
C ALA A 407 -27.91 -32.77 -10.10
N VAL A 408 -28.24 -33.06 -8.84
CA VAL A 408 -28.13 -34.40 -8.26
C VAL A 408 -29.53 -34.98 -8.01
N ALA A 409 -29.76 -36.21 -8.46
CA ALA A 409 -31.08 -36.84 -8.42
C ALA A 409 -31.57 -37.17 -6.99
N ARG A 410 -30.66 -37.24 -6.00
CA ARG A 410 -30.98 -37.46 -4.59
C ARG A 410 -29.81 -37.02 -3.71
N LEU A 411 -30.05 -36.08 -2.79
CA LEU A 411 -29.18 -35.81 -1.64
C LEU A 411 -29.61 -36.74 -0.51
N GLU A 412 -29.09 -37.96 -0.47
CA GLU A 412 -29.04 -38.67 0.82
C GLU A 412 -28.03 -37.90 1.68
N PRO A 413 -28.28 -37.66 2.99
CA PRO A 413 -27.27 -37.07 3.86
C PRO A 413 -26.01 -37.91 3.73
N ALA A 414 -24.95 -37.30 3.19
CA ALA A 414 -23.72 -38.01 2.93
C ALA A 414 -23.12 -38.44 4.27
N SER A 415 -23.14 -39.75 4.56
CA SER A 415 -22.38 -40.27 5.68
C SER A 415 -20.90 -40.21 5.30
N ILE A 416 -20.18 -39.21 5.80
CA ILE A 416 -18.73 -39.14 5.64
C ILE A 416 -18.14 -40.29 6.45
N ARG A 417 -17.59 -41.31 5.77
CA ARG A 417 -16.98 -42.48 6.43
C ARG A 417 -15.49 -42.32 6.66
N GLU A 418 -14.84 -41.57 5.78
CA GLU A 418 -13.40 -41.31 5.83
C GLU A 418 -13.13 -39.97 5.16
N VAL A 419 -12.20 -39.20 5.72
CA VAL A 419 -11.73 -37.94 5.17
C VAL A 419 -10.21 -37.91 5.31
N THR A 420 -9.52 -37.54 4.25
CA THR A 420 -8.09 -37.20 4.33
C THR A 420 -8.01 -35.81 4.92
N VAL A 421 -7.29 -35.60 6.02
CA VAL A 421 -7.02 -34.27 6.59
C VAL A 421 -5.52 -33.99 6.49
N ARG A 422 -5.18 -32.75 6.17
CA ARG A 422 -3.80 -32.26 6.26
C ARG A 422 -3.69 -31.38 7.50
N GLY A 423 -2.87 -31.80 8.45
CA GLY A 423 -2.59 -31.05 9.67
C GLY A 423 -1.13 -30.63 9.71
N HIS A 424 -0.88 -29.42 10.21
CA HIS A 424 0.44 -29.01 10.64
C HIS A 424 0.60 -29.37 12.12
N PHE A 425 1.74 -29.99 12.46
CA PHE A 425 2.08 -30.34 13.83
C PHE A 425 3.51 -29.84 14.09
N GLU A 426 3.66 -28.94 15.04
CA GLU A 426 4.96 -28.45 15.48
C GLU A 426 5.40 -29.18 16.76
N GLY A 427 6.69 -29.49 16.83
CA GLY A 427 7.33 -30.05 18.01
C GLY A 427 7.96 -28.94 18.84
N ASN A 428 7.34 -28.61 19.96
CA ASN A 428 7.84 -27.59 20.88
C ASN A 428 9.06 -28.12 21.67
N THR A 429 10.27 -27.98 21.12
CA THR A 429 11.50 -28.52 21.75
C THR A 429 12.11 -27.57 22.77
N TRP A 430 11.86 -26.26 22.67
CA TRP A 430 12.42 -25.27 23.61
C TRP A 430 11.47 -24.10 23.91
N TYR A 431 11.18 -23.87 25.20
CA TYR A 431 10.38 -22.76 25.73
C TYR A 431 11.25 -21.56 26.16
N ASP A 432 10.97 -20.35 25.64
CA ASP A 432 11.55 -19.10 26.16
C ASP A 432 10.49 -17.98 26.34
N PRO A 433 9.94 -17.83 27.55
CA PRO A 433 8.92 -16.81 27.84
C PRO A 433 9.49 -15.40 28.00
N SER A 434 10.82 -15.22 27.97
CA SER A 434 11.44 -13.90 28.16
C SER A 434 11.24 -12.95 26.98
N MET A 435 10.81 -13.49 25.85
CA MET A 435 10.53 -12.77 24.60
C MET A 435 9.05 -12.38 24.45
N TYR A 436 8.19 -12.74 25.41
CA TYR A 436 6.76 -12.42 25.34
C TYR A 436 6.51 -10.91 25.43
N VAL A 437 5.98 -10.35 24.34
CA VAL A 437 5.43 -8.99 24.29
C VAL A 437 3.92 -9.08 24.22
N LYS A 438 3.23 -8.55 25.23
CA LYS A 438 1.76 -8.58 25.31
C LYS A 438 1.15 -7.87 24.11
N GLY A 439 0.36 -8.59 23.32
CA GLY A 439 -0.37 -8.05 22.16
C GLY A 439 0.37 -8.20 20.82
N GLU A 440 1.56 -8.80 20.81
CA GLU A 440 2.23 -9.20 19.58
C GLU A 440 2.17 -10.73 19.44
N ARG A 441 2.04 -11.22 18.20
CA ARG A 441 2.05 -12.65 17.90
C ARG A 441 3.50 -13.17 17.94
N TRP A 442 3.89 -13.81 19.03
CA TRP A 442 5.21 -14.41 19.22
C TRP A 442 5.07 -15.90 19.56
N GLU A 443 5.90 -16.73 18.94
CA GLU A 443 6.06 -18.14 19.33
C GLU A 443 6.93 -18.19 20.61
N GLU A 444 6.39 -18.66 21.74
CA GLU A 444 7.17 -18.92 22.96
C GLU A 444 8.00 -20.22 22.86
N TRP A 445 7.78 -20.97 21.77
CA TRP A 445 8.37 -22.27 21.52
C TRP A 445 9.17 -22.25 20.22
N PHE A 446 10.39 -22.78 20.29
CA PHE A 446 11.31 -22.89 19.16
C PHE A 446 11.56 -24.38 18.86
N TRP A 447 11.91 -24.68 17.59
CA TRP A 447 12.09 -26.03 17.04
C TRP A 447 13.44 -26.67 17.34
#